data_AF-A0A4R4S305-F1
#
_entry.id   AF-A0A4R4S305-F1
#
_cell.length_a   1.000
_cell.length_b   1.000
_cell.length_c   1.000
_cell.angle_alpha   90.00
_cell.angle_beta   90.00
_cell.angle_gamma   90.00
#
_symmetry.space_group_name_H-M   'P 1'
#
loop_
_entity.id
_entity.type
_entity.pdbx_description
1 polymer ?
#
loop_
_entity_poly.entity_id
_entity_poly.type
_entity_poly.pdbx_seq_one_letter_code
_entity_poly.pdbx_strand_id
1 'polypeptide(L)'
;MRDAAGRGCRKNRTPVAPRRDHVTSFVPYVPSETRDRVIVLVERGRHIPAIKLVREATGAGLKEAKEYVDVLKGVVFARAVPPDVQAKVHALLAERRPKEAARLVRKGTGLDSKAAKDYVKALREGRLPTVSQGGPSGVPSDRVREFKHAGDLESAVALACAETGMGRDEALRFVHALG
;
A
#
# COMPACT_ATOMS: atom_id res chain seq x y z
N MET A 1 14.41 70.59 14.01
CA MET A 1 14.60 69.32 13.26
C MET A 1 15.41 68.40 14.16
N ARG A 2 14.75 67.48 14.88
CA ARG A 2 14.68 66.02 14.59
C ARG A 2 16.08 65.35 14.69
N ASP A 3 16.37 64.30 15.45
CA ASP A 3 15.59 63.38 16.28
C ASP A 3 16.55 62.54 17.16
N ALA A 4 16.07 62.20 18.36
CA ALA A 4 16.10 60.90 19.05
C ALA A 4 17.42 60.15 19.39
N ALA A 5 17.60 59.97 20.71
CA ALA A 5 18.33 58.89 21.35
C ALA A 5 17.66 57.51 21.17
N GLY A 6 18.45 56.43 21.19
CA GLY A 6 17.94 55.05 21.25
C GLY A 6 19.05 54.00 21.40
N ARG A 7 19.46 53.72 22.65
CA ARG A 7 20.26 52.54 23.01
C ARG A 7 19.41 51.27 22.92
N GLY A 8 19.97 50.18 22.40
CA GLY A 8 19.31 48.87 22.39
C GLY A 8 20.21 47.73 21.92
N CYS A 9 21.16 47.32 22.77
CA CYS A 9 21.72 45.97 22.68
C CYS A 9 20.62 44.94 22.96
N ARG A 10 20.41 43.95 22.08
CA ARG A 10 20.11 42.57 22.51
C ARG A 10 20.42 41.57 21.40
N LYS A 11 21.03 40.49 21.85
CA LYS A 11 21.76 39.48 21.10
C LYS A 11 20.77 38.48 20.54
N ASN A 12 20.59 38.42 19.24
CA ASN A 12 19.99 37.25 18.61
C ASN A 12 21.12 36.28 18.25
N ARG A 13 21.75 35.71 19.28
CA ARG A 13 22.39 34.39 19.12
C ARG A 13 21.27 33.45 18.73
N THR A 14 21.14 33.14 17.46
CA THR A 14 20.42 31.96 17.03
C THR A 14 21.03 30.78 17.78
N PRO A 15 20.25 30.00 18.55
CA PRO A 15 20.77 28.74 19.05
C PRO A 15 21.09 27.90 17.81
N VAL A 16 22.38 27.57 17.64
CA VAL A 16 22.81 26.54 16.70
C VAL A 16 22.07 25.29 17.12
N ALA A 17 21.01 24.95 16.38
CA ALA A 17 20.26 23.73 16.61
C ALA A 17 21.26 22.57 16.62
N PRO A 18 21.17 21.63 17.58
CA PRO A 18 22.04 20.47 17.56
C PRO A 18 21.88 19.81 16.20
N ARG A 19 23.01 19.53 15.54
CA ARG A 19 23.05 18.73 14.31
C ARG A 19 22.48 17.37 14.69
N ARG A 20 21.18 17.18 14.47
CA ARG A 20 20.52 15.90 14.69
C ARG A 20 20.92 15.00 13.53
N ASP A 21 21.81 14.09 13.84
CA ASP A 21 22.19 12.98 13.01
C ASP A 21 20.93 12.30 12.47
N HIS A 22 20.89 12.10 11.16
CA HIS A 22 19.79 11.49 10.43
C HIS A 22 19.73 9.98 10.73
N VAL A 23 19.27 9.63 11.93
CA VAL A 23 18.94 8.25 12.26
C VAL A 23 17.43 8.16 12.48
N THR A 24 16.77 7.78 11.37
CA THR A 24 15.46 7.13 11.32
C THR A 24 14.26 8.02 11.69
N SER A 25 13.76 8.75 10.68
CA SER A 25 12.47 9.43 10.69
C SER A 25 11.32 8.42 10.81
N PHE A 26 10.86 8.19 12.04
CA PHE A 26 9.59 7.53 12.30
C PHE A 26 8.80 8.45 13.21
N VAL A 27 7.66 8.98 12.74
CA VAL A 27 6.71 9.67 13.61
C VAL A 27 6.33 8.65 14.69
N PRO A 28 6.73 8.83 15.96
CA PRO A 28 6.86 7.71 16.90
C PRO A 28 5.51 7.14 17.32
N TYR A 29 4.43 7.93 17.18
CA TYR A 29 3.08 7.46 17.43
C TYR A 29 2.06 8.41 16.79
N VAL A 30 1.20 7.90 15.91
CA VAL A 30 0.01 8.62 15.44
C VAL A 30 -1.20 7.96 16.09
N PRO A 31 -2.01 8.70 16.88
CA PRO A 31 -3.22 8.14 17.49
C PRO A 31 -4.11 7.48 16.43
N SER A 32 -4.75 6.36 16.77
CA SER A 32 -5.59 5.58 15.84
C SER A 32 -6.70 6.41 15.19
N GLU A 33 -7.44 7.21 15.98
CA GLU A 33 -8.48 8.10 15.43
C GLU A 33 -7.91 9.11 14.43
N THR A 34 -6.73 9.67 14.72
CA THR A 34 -6.04 10.59 13.81
C THR A 34 -5.65 9.85 12.54
N ARG A 35 -5.11 8.64 12.64
CA ARG A 35 -4.75 7.80 11.51
C ARG A 35 -5.97 7.51 10.62
N ASP A 36 -7.11 7.18 11.20
CA ASP A 36 -8.34 6.89 10.43
C ASP A 36 -8.85 8.14 9.70
N ARG A 37 -8.84 9.31 10.36
CA ARG A 37 -9.16 10.59 9.71
C ARG A 37 -8.17 10.93 8.59
N VAL A 38 -6.89 10.65 8.79
CA VAL A 38 -5.86 10.81 7.76
C VAL A 38 -6.12 9.88 6.58
N ILE A 39 -6.51 8.63 6.81
CA ILE A 39 -6.90 7.67 5.76
C ILE A 39 -8.05 8.23 4.94
N VAL A 40 -9.14 8.67 5.57
CA VAL A 40 -10.31 9.26 4.86
C VAL A 40 -9.91 10.49 4.04
N LEU A 41 -9.02 11.34 4.57
CA LEU A 41 -8.51 12.50 3.82
C LEU A 41 -7.64 12.07 2.62
N VAL A 42 -6.85 11.03 2.77
CA VAL A 42 -6.01 10.47 1.70
C VAL A 42 -6.87 9.85 0.60
N GLU A 43 -7.90 9.08 0.95
CA GLU A 43 -8.86 8.49 0.01
C GLU A 43 -9.57 9.57 -0.83
N ARG A 44 -9.90 10.71 -0.21
CA ARG A 44 -10.51 11.86 -0.88
C ARG A 44 -9.52 12.75 -1.65
N GLY A 45 -8.25 12.36 -1.76
CA GLY A 45 -7.20 13.16 -2.43
C GLY A 45 -6.77 14.43 -1.67
N ARG A 46 -7.20 14.60 -0.42
CA ARG A 46 -6.94 15.79 0.41
C ARG A 46 -5.65 15.66 1.22
N HIS A 47 -4.51 15.65 0.52
CA HIS A 47 -3.21 15.38 1.14
C HIS A 47 -2.66 16.51 2.01
N ILE A 48 -2.89 17.77 1.66
CA ILE A 48 -2.43 18.91 2.48
C ILE A 48 -3.12 18.90 3.85
N PRO A 49 -4.47 18.76 3.94
CA PRO A 49 -5.15 18.56 5.21
C PRO A 49 -4.66 17.34 6.00
N ALA A 50 -4.38 16.22 5.32
CA ALA A 50 -3.86 15.01 5.96
C ALA A 50 -2.50 15.25 6.65
N ILE A 51 -1.58 15.93 5.95
CA ILE A 51 -0.25 16.27 6.51
C ILE A 51 -0.39 17.24 7.69
N LYS A 52 -1.27 18.24 7.57
CA LYS A 52 -1.54 19.19 8.65
C LYS A 52 -2.05 18.48 9.91
N LEU A 53 -3.01 17.57 9.75
CA LEU A 53 -3.58 16.79 10.85
C LEU A 53 -2.54 15.94 11.57
N VAL A 54 -1.63 15.29 10.82
CA VAL A 54 -0.52 14.52 11.41
C VAL A 54 0.42 15.42 12.21
N ARG A 55 0.77 16.60 11.69
CA ARG A 55 1.63 17.55 12.41
C ARG A 55 0.99 18.03 13.71
N GLU A 56 -0.29 18.38 13.67
CA GLU A 56 -1.03 18.86 14.84
C GLU A 56 -1.16 17.79 15.91
N ALA A 57 -1.38 16.54 15.52
CA ALA A 57 -1.56 15.43 16.46
C ALA A 57 -0.24 14.90 17.06
N THR A 58 0.90 15.10 16.39
CA THR A 58 2.17 14.43 16.76
C THR A 58 3.31 15.40 17.08
N GLY A 59 3.14 16.69 16.75
CA GLY A 59 4.22 17.66 16.82
C GLY A 59 5.33 17.45 15.79
N ALA A 60 5.14 16.53 14.83
CA ALA A 60 6.13 16.22 13.82
C ALA A 60 6.43 17.41 12.90
N GLY A 61 7.68 17.46 12.42
CA GLY A 61 8.08 18.39 11.37
C GLY A 61 7.36 18.10 10.06
N LEU A 62 7.43 19.06 9.13
CA LEU A 62 6.75 18.95 7.83
C LEU A 62 7.24 17.75 7.02
N LYS A 63 8.54 17.43 7.12
CA LYS A 63 9.16 16.32 6.40
C LYS A 63 8.62 14.99 6.92
N GLU A 64 8.63 14.79 8.22
CA GLU A 64 8.21 13.55 8.87
C GLU A 64 6.70 13.30 8.69
N ALA A 65 5.87 14.34 8.83
CA ALA A 65 4.44 14.22 8.60
C ALA A 65 4.10 13.92 7.14
N LYS A 66 4.83 14.52 6.19
CA LYS A 66 4.69 14.21 4.77
C LYS A 66 5.08 12.76 4.50
N GLU A 67 6.20 12.29 5.04
CA GLU A 67 6.68 10.92 4.86
C GLU A 67 5.67 9.90 5.40
N TYR A 68 5.11 10.14 6.59
CA TYR A 68 4.06 9.31 7.17
C TYR A 68 2.80 9.25 6.28
N VAL A 69 2.32 10.40 5.80
CA VAL A 69 1.17 10.45 4.89
C VAL A 69 1.49 9.77 3.55
N ASP A 70 2.70 9.93 3.02
CA ASP A 70 3.11 9.28 1.77
C ASP A 70 3.19 7.75 1.91
N VAL A 71 3.61 7.23 3.07
CA VAL A 71 3.54 5.79 3.37
C VAL A 71 2.08 5.32 3.49
N LEU A 72 1.24 6.09 4.20
CA LEU A 72 -0.19 5.77 4.33
C LEU A 72 -0.89 5.75 2.98
N LYS A 73 -0.57 6.67 2.07
CA LYS A 73 -1.05 6.63 0.68
C LYS A 73 -0.75 5.29 0.04
N GLY A 74 0.49 4.81 0.12
CA GLY A 74 0.87 3.50 -0.43
C GLY A 74 -0.01 2.37 0.09
N VAL A 75 -0.30 2.36 1.40
CA VAL A 75 -1.14 1.31 2.04
C VAL A 75 -2.62 1.44 1.69
N VAL A 76 -3.18 2.65 1.81
CA VAL A 76 -4.60 2.92 1.51
C VAL A 76 -4.89 2.63 0.05
N PHE A 77 -4.02 3.09 -0.85
CA PHE A 77 -4.22 2.88 -2.27
C PHE A 77 -3.92 1.45 -2.70
N ALA A 78 -3.04 0.71 -2.01
CA ALA A 78 -2.89 -0.71 -2.27
C ALA A 78 -4.17 -1.51 -2.02
N ARG A 79 -5.01 -1.07 -1.07
CA ARG A 79 -6.34 -1.66 -0.83
C ARG A 79 -7.38 -1.23 -1.86
N ALA A 80 -7.16 -0.12 -2.56
CA ALA A 80 -8.09 0.46 -3.52
C ALA A 80 -7.78 0.10 -4.98
N VAL A 81 -6.67 -0.58 -5.28
CA VAL A 81 -6.37 -1.04 -6.65
C VAL A 81 -7.32 -2.19 -7.01
N PRO A 82 -8.11 -2.09 -8.08
CA PRO A 82 -8.98 -3.19 -8.51
C PRO A 82 -8.17 -4.47 -8.80
N PRO A 83 -8.71 -5.67 -8.51
CA PRO A 83 -7.97 -6.92 -8.67
C PRO A 83 -7.48 -7.13 -10.11
N ASP A 84 -8.27 -6.74 -11.11
CA ASP A 84 -7.88 -6.82 -12.53
C ASP A 84 -6.68 -5.91 -12.86
N VAL A 85 -6.61 -4.74 -12.22
CA VAL A 85 -5.51 -3.79 -12.38
C VAL A 85 -4.27 -4.36 -11.70
N GLN A 86 -4.41 -4.95 -10.52
CA GLN A 86 -3.32 -5.61 -9.81
C GLN A 86 -2.74 -6.79 -10.60
N ALA A 87 -3.57 -7.66 -11.18
CA ALA A 87 -3.15 -8.77 -12.03
C ALA A 87 -2.32 -8.30 -13.24
N LYS A 88 -2.78 -7.24 -13.93
CA LYS A 88 -2.04 -6.62 -15.05
C LYS A 88 -0.72 -6.00 -14.60
N VAL A 89 -0.67 -5.40 -13.41
CA VAL A 89 0.57 -4.88 -12.83
C VAL A 89 1.58 -6.00 -12.57
N HIS A 90 1.14 -7.15 -12.06
CA HIS A 90 2.00 -8.31 -11.85
C HIS A 90 2.58 -8.85 -13.17
N ALA A 91 1.76 -9.00 -14.21
CA ALA A 91 2.23 -9.41 -15.54
C ALA A 91 3.31 -8.44 -16.08
N LEU A 92 3.06 -7.14 -15.99
CA LEU A 92 4.03 -6.11 -16.41
C LEU A 92 5.33 -6.13 -15.58
N LEU A 93 5.25 -6.48 -14.29
CA LEU A 93 6.43 -6.64 -13.44
C LEU A 93 7.25 -7.89 -13.81
N ALA A 94 6.59 -9.01 -14.14
CA ALA A 94 7.25 -10.23 -14.63
C ALA A 94 8.00 -9.98 -15.96
N GLU A 95 7.41 -9.17 -16.84
CA GLU A 95 8.04 -8.70 -18.09
C GLU A 95 9.12 -7.61 -17.89
N ARG A 96 9.44 -7.23 -16.63
CA ARG A 96 10.38 -6.13 -16.29
C ARG A 96 9.99 -4.77 -16.88
N ARG A 97 8.68 -4.46 -16.95
CA ARG A 97 8.10 -3.19 -17.45
C ARG A 97 7.50 -2.31 -16.33
N PRO A 98 8.29 -1.85 -15.34
CA PRO A 98 7.76 -1.13 -14.17
C PRO A 98 7.18 0.27 -14.49
N LYS A 99 7.64 0.91 -15.56
CA LYS A 99 7.09 2.22 -15.99
C LYS A 99 5.65 2.10 -16.45
N GLU A 100 5.33 1.04 -17.18
CA GLU A 100 3.99 0.77 -17.69
C GLU A 100 3.05 0.34 -16.58
N ALA A 101 3.54 -0.50 -15.66
CA ALA A 101 2.82 -0.84 -14.43
C ALA A 101 2.38 0.42 -13.66
N ALA A 102 3.30 1.37 -13.44
CA ALA A 102 2.97 2.62 -12.75
C ALA A 102 1.96 3.47 -13.53
N ARG A 103 2.03 3.47 -14.88
CA ARG A 103 1.06 4.17 -15.72
C ARG A 103 -0.33 3.54 -15.62
N LEU A 104 -0.42 2.21 -15.60
CA LEU A 104 -1.67 1.46 -15.49
C LEU A 104 -2.33 1.70 -14.14
N VAL A 105 -1.56 1.65 -13.06
CA VAL A 105 -2.01 2.01 -11.70
C VAL A 105 -2.57 3.43 -11.68
N ARG A 106 -1.82 4.42 -12.19
CA ARG A 106 -2.27 5.82 -12.27
C ARG A 106 -3.58 5.99 -13.03
N LYS A 107 -3.74 5.31 -14.17
CA LYS A 107 -4.98 5.37 -14.97
C LYS A 107 -6.17 4.72 -14.26
N GLY A 108 -5.96 3.57 -13.60
CA GLY A 108 -7.04 2.82 -12.96
C GLY A 108 -7.49 3.37 -11.61
N THR A 109 -6.66 4.19 -10.95
CA THR A 109 -6.88 4.62 -9.56
C THR A 109 -6.85 6.14 -9.37
N GLY A 110 -6.45 6.91 -10.40
CA GLY A 110 -6.23 8.34 -10.29
C GLY A 110 -4.97 8.75 -9.51
N LEU A 111 -4.09 7.79 -9.18
CA LEU A 111 -2.89 8.06 -8.39
C LEU A 111 -1.93 9.05 -9.04
N ASP A 112 -1.24 9.83 -8.21
CA ASP A 112 -0.11 10.64 -8.68
C ASP A 112 1.09 9.75 -9.09
N SER A 113 2.01 10.35 -9.84
CA SER A 113 3.17 9.63 -10.39
C SER A 113 4.11 9.06 -9.32
N LYS A 114 4.13 9.62 -8.10
CA LYS A 114 4.97 9.12 -7.01
C LYS A 114 4.27 7.92 -6.35
N ALA A 115 3.01 8.08 -5.97
CA ALA A 115 2.23 7.02 -5.33
C ALA A 115 2.11 5.76 -6.20
N ALA A 116 1.91 5.93 -7.52
CA ALA A 116 1.88 4.79 -8.44
C ALA A 116 3.22 4.04 -8.52
N LYS A 117 4.36 4.76 -8.48
CA LYS A 117 5.69 4.14 -8.45
C LYS A 117 5.97 3.46 -7.11
N ASP A 118 5.57 4.09 -6.01
CA ASP A 118 5.72 3.54 -4.66
C ASP A 118 4.91 2.26 -4.52
N TYR A 119 3.69 2.20 -5.06
CA TYR A 119 2.88 0.98 -5.13
C TYR A 119 3.58 -0.13 -5.94
N VAL A 120 4.06 0.19 -7.15
CA VAL A 120 4.80 -0.78 -7.99
C VAL A 120 6.09 -1.26 -7.32
N LYS A 121 6.81 -0.36 -6.62
CA LYS A 121 8.00 -0.69 -5.83
C LYS A 121 7.65 -1.61 -4.67
N ALA A 122 6.56 -1.34 -3.95
CA ALA A 122 6.09 -2.17 -2.85
C ALA A 122 5.66 -3.57 -3.31
N LEU A 123 4.99 -3.68 -4.47
CA LEU A 123 4.67 -4.97 -5.10
C LEU A 123 5.94 -5.73 -5.52
N ARG A 124 6.90 -5.05 -6.15
CA ARG A 124 8.17 -5.66 -6.56
C ARG A 124 9.00 -6.15 -5.38
N GLU A 125 8.94 -5.44 -4.25
CA GLU A 125 9.65 -5.77 -3.01
C GLU A 125 8.90 -6.78 -2.14
N GLY A 126 7.72 -7.28 -2.58
CA GLY A 126 6.91 -8.23 -1.81
C GLY A 126 6.38 -7.67 -0.48
N ARG A 127 6.39 -6.34 -0.31
CA ARG A 127 5.94 -5.65 0.93
C ARG A 127 4.43 -5.48 1.01
N LEU A 128 3.73 -5.69 -0.09
CA LEU A 128 2.28 -5.84 -0.10
C LEU A 128 1.98 -7.33 -0.14
N PRO A 129 0.94 -7.81 0.58
CA PRO A 129 0.44 -9.14 0.34
C PRO A 129 0.15 -9.20 -1.15
N THR A 130 0.88 -10.07 -1.85
CA THR A 130 0.38 -10.53 -3.14
C THR A 130 -1.01 -11.02 -2.78
N VAL A 131 -2.03 -10.55 -3.51
CA VAL A 131 -3.22 -11.39 -3.60
C VAL A 131 -2.67 -12.65 -4.24
N SER A 132 -2.28 -13.61 -3.40
CA SER A 132 -2.08 -14.99 -3.78
C SER A 132 -3.47 -15.51 -4.12
N GLN A 133 -4.02 -14.95 -5.20
CA GLN A 133 -5.33 -15.14 -5.76
C GLN A 133 -5.13 -15.03 -7.27
N GLY A 134 -4.17 -15.82 -7.76
CA GLY A 134 -4.27 -16.46 -9.05
C GLY A 134 -5.06 -17.76 -8.90
N GLY A 135 -6.24 -17.67 -8.27
CA GLY A 135 -7.31 -18.61 -8.53
C GLY A 135 -8.40 -17.78 -9.22
N PRO A 136 -8.92 -18.17 -10.40
CA PRO A 136 -10.02 -17.47 -11.03
C PRO A 136 -11.15 -17.28 -10.02
N SER A 137 -11.89 -16.17 -10.15
CA SER A 137 -13.16 -15.91 -9.47
C SER A 137 -14.28 -16.87 -9.90
N GLY A 138 -13.94 -18.14 -10.11
CA GLY A 138 -14.83 -19.25 -10.30
C GLY A 138 -15.14 -19.90 -8.96
N VAL A 139 -16.27 -20.60 -8.91
CA VAL A 139 -16.61 -21.46 -7.79
C VAL A 139 -15.47 -22.47 -7.54
N PRO A 140 -15.29 -23.03 -6.32
CA PRO A 140 -14.25 -24.02 -6.03
C PRO A 140 -14.10 -25.12 -7.10
N SER A 141 -15.21 -25.48 -7.76
CA SER A 141 -15.27 -26.40 -8.89
C SER A 141 -14.41 -25.99 -10.11
N ASP A 142 -14.31 -24.71 -10.45
CA ASP A 142 -13.57 -24.25 -11.64
C ASP A 142 -12.06 -24.42 -11.43
N ARG A 143 -11.58 -24.13 -10.22
CA ARG A 143 -10.17 -24.32 -9.84
C ARG A 143 -9.77 -25.78 -9.76
N VAL A 144 -10.67 -26.63 -9.27
CA VAL A 144 -10.45 -28.09 -9.22
C VAL A 144 -10.41 -28.69 -10.63
N ARG A 145 -11.20 -28.18 -11.58
CA ARG A 145 -11.15 -28.59 -13.00
C ARG A 145 -9.82 -28.25 -13.67
N GLU A 146 -9.25 -27.09 -13.37
CA GLU A 146 -7.95 -26.69 -13.93
C GLU A 146 -6.82 -27.66 -13.54
N PHE A 147 -6.73 -28.03 -12.26
CA PHE A 147 -5.76 -29.03 -11.81
C PHE A 147 -6.00 -30.41 -12.44
N LYS A 148 -7.27 -30.81 -12.59
CA LYS A 148 -7.63 -32.04 -13.29
C LYS A 148 -7.20 -32.02 -14.76
N HIS A 149 -7.41 -30.90 -15.46
CA HIS A 149 -7.01 -30.75 -16.86
C HIS A 149 -5.49 -30.68 -17.03
N ALA A 150 -4.76 -30.21 -16.01
CA ALA A 150 -3.30 -30.26 -15.95
C ALA A 150 -2.75 -31.68 -15.64
N GLY A 151 -3.63 -32.66 -15.34
CA GLY A 151 -3.24 -34.02 -14.98
C GLY A 151 -2.74 -34.17 -13.54
N ASP A 152 -2.84 -33.11 -12.73
CA ASP A 152 -2.41 -33.12 -11.33
C ASP A 152 -3.59 -33.38 -10.41
N LEU A 153 -3.92 -34.67 -10.27
CA LEU A 153 -5.04 -35.13 -9.46
C LEU A 153 -4.82 -34.87 -7.96
N GLU A 154 -3.59 -35.01 -7.47
CA GLU A 154 -3.29 -34.83 -6.05
C GLU A 154 -3.47 -33.37 -5.62
N SER A 155 -3.01 -32.42 -6.43
CA SER A 155 -3.25 -30.99 -6.18
C SER A 155 -4.74 -30.63 -6.26
N ALA A 156 -5.49 -31.25 -7.19
CA ALA A 156 -6.94 -31.05 -7.30
C ALA A 156 -7.69 -31.51 -6.03
N VAL A 157 -7.32 -32.68 -5.50
CA VAL A 157 -7.90 -33.27 -4.27
C VAL A 157 -7.54 -32.43 -3.05
N ALA A 158 -6.26 -32.03 -2.92
CA ALA A 158 -5.80 -31.21 -1.82
C ALA A 158 -6.54 -29.86 -1.76
N LEU A 159 -6.77 -29.23 -2.91
CA LEU A 159 -7.51 -27.98 -3.01
C LEU A 159 -8.97 -28.15 -2.59
N ALA A 160 -9.63 -29.20 -3.08
CA ALA A 160 -11.01 -29.50 -2.71
C ALA A 160 -11.17 -29.72 -1.19
N CYS A 161 -10.29 -30.48 -0.56
CA CYS A 161 -10.28 -30.66 0.90
C CYS A 161 -10.14 -29.33 1.65
N ALA A 162 -9.18 -28.49 1.23
CA ALA A 162 -8.86 -27.24 1.90
C ALA A 162 -10.00 -26.22 1.83
N GLU A 163 -10.73 -26.17 0.71
CA GLU A 163 -11.76 -25.15 0.47
C GLU A 163 -13.15 -25.57 0.92
N THR A 164 -13.47 -26.87 0.91
CA THR A 164 -14.83 -27.37 1.19
C THR A 164 -14.94 -28.09 2.54
N GLY A 165 -13.80 -28.44 3.16
CA GLY A 165 -13.78 -29.26 4.38
C GLY A 165 -14.09 -30.74 4.15
N MET A 166 -14.21 -31.18 2.89
CA MET A 166 -14.42 -32.58 2.54
C MET A 166 -13.22 -33.45 2.92
N GLY A 167 -13.48 -34.70 3.29
CA GLY A 167 -12.43 -35.71 3.47
C GLY A 167 -11.77 -36.09 2.14
N ARG A 168 -10.54 -36.61 2.17
CA ARG A 168 -9.77 -36.93 0.93
C ARG A 168 -10.55 -37.82 -0.06
N ASP A 169 -11.25 -38.84 0.43
CA ASP A 169 -12.04 -39.75 -0.41
C ASP A 169 -13.29 -39.08 -1.00
N GLU A 170 -13.85 -38.12 -0.28
CA GLU A 170 -14.98 -37.30 -0.75
C GLU A 170 -14.51 -36.28 -1.79
N ALA A 171 -13.38 -35.62 -1.53
CA ALA A 171 -12.72 -34.72 -2.46
C ALA A 171 -12.29 -35.42 -3.77
N LEU A 172 -11.79 -36.66 -3.69
CA LEU A 172 -11.43 -37.44 -4.87
C LEU A 172 -12.65 -37.74 -5.74
N ARG A 173 -13.77 -38.16 -5.13
CA ARG A 173 -15.04 -38.35 -5.86
C ARG A 173 -15.55 -37.04 -6.47
N PHE A 174 -15.44 -35.93 -5.76
CA PHE A 174 -15.79 -34.61 -6.25
C PHE A 174 -14.97 -34.21 -7.48
N VAL A 175 -13.65 -34.39 -7.45
CA VAL A 175 -12.73 -34.11 -8.58
C VAL A 175 -13.07 -35.01 -9.79
N HIS A 176 -13.35 -36.29 -9.57
CA HIS A 176 -13.75 -37.19 -10.65
C HIS A 176 -15.09 -36.79 -11.29
N ALA A 177 -16.04 -36.29 -10.51
CA ALA A 177 -17.35 -35.83 -10.98
C ALA A 177 -17.29 -34.53 -11.80
N LEU A 178 -16.24 -33.73 -11.61
CA LEU A 178 -16.00 -32.53 -12.40
C LEU A 178 -15.44 -32.92 -13.77
N GLY A 179 -16.33 -33.12 -14.76
CA GLY A 179 -15.98 -33.38 -16.16
C GLY A 179 -14.96 -32.39 -16.71
#